data_AF-A0A828Z873-F1
#
_entry.id   AF-A0A828Z873-F1
#
_cell.length_a   1.000
_cell.length_b   1.000
_cell.length_c   1.000
_cell.angle_alpha   90.00
_cell.angle_beta   90.00
_cell.angle_gamma   90.00
#
_symmetry.space_group_name_H-M   'P 1'
#
loop_
_entity.id
_entity.type
_entity.pdbx_description
1 polymer ?
#
loop_
_entity_poly.entity_id
_entity_poly.type
_entity_poly.pdbx_seq_one_letter_code
_entity_poly.pdbx_strand_id
1 'polypeptide(L)'
;MRGKKEKSREDLLKEWFGIQISSYETIKAPVIGKDNEANEWLNAVYELSGKEFLKEDFFRKYEGQYVIRLAKELDGIPVYSSVQQDENVFRGEFLRDCTDLIGNDLVNEAWTTKLAEETLDYGNRMMQVANLIAVEKKLQFLKDQRNPPDSDENSIELKLHIIYSLSKWLIFYGKNGHGYEADF
;
A
#
# COMPACT_ATOMS: atom_id res chain seq x y z
N MET A 1 28.99 32.05 -22.04
CA MET A 1 27.89 31.49 -21.22
C MET A 1 28.17 30.01 -21.03
N ARG A 2 28.38 29.53 -19.79
CA ARG A 2 28.52 28.08 -19.53
C ARG A 2 27.13 27.46 -19.64
N GLY A 3 26.90 26.63 -20.66
CA GLY A 3 25.66 25.87 -20.79
C GLY A 3 25.46 25.00 -19.54
N LYS A 4 24.24 25.01 -18.97
CA LYS A 4 23.87 24.06 -17.90
C LYS A 4 24.12 22.65 -18.45
N LYS A 5 24.93 21.84 -17.75
CA LYS A 5 25.03 20.40 -18.01
C LYS A 5 23.62 19.81 -17.90
N GLU A 6 23.16 19.11 -18.94
CA GLU A 6 21.93 18.32 -18.85
C GLU A 6 22.11 17.24 -17.78
N LYS A 7 21.10 17.09 -16.92
CA LYS A 7 21.08 16.07 -15.87
C LYS A 7 20.89 14.70 -16.52
N SER A 8 21.58 13.68 -16.00
CA SER A 8 21.34 12.30 -16.44
C SER A 8 19.96 11.80 -15.97
N ARG A 9 19.46 10.71 -16.56
CA ARG A 9 18.22 10.06 -16.08
C ARG A 9 18.30 9.68 -14.61
N GLU A 10 19.46 9.21 -14.16
CA GLU A 10 19.68 8.81 -12.76
C GLU A 10 19.66 10.02 -11.82
N ASP A 11 20.28 11.14 -12.21
CA ASP A 11 20.22 12.40 -11.45
C ASP A 11 18.79 12.90 -11.33
N LEU A 12 18.01 12.81 -12.41
CA LEU A 12 16.61 13.21 -12.44
C LEU A 12 15.74 12.30 -11.57
N LEU A 13 15.95 10.98 -11.59
CA LEU A 13 15.23 10.05 -10.72
C LEU A 13 15.57 10.29 -9.24
N LYS A 14 16.86 10.49 -8.92
CA LYS A 14 17.28 10.79 -7.55
C LYS A 14 16.68 12.09 -7.05
N GLU A 15 16.67 13.13 -7.87
CA GLU A 15 16.02 14.39 -7.56
C GLU A 15 14.51 14.20 -7.40
N TRP A 16 13.88 13.48 -8.32
CA TRP A 16 12.44 13.17 -8.28
C TRP A 16 12.04 12.47 -6.98
N PHE A 17 12.70 11.36 -6.62
CA PHE A 17 12.43 10.66 -5.36
C PHE A 17 12.77 11.51 -4.14
N GLY A 18 13.77 12.39 -4.24
CA GLY A 18 14.17 13.30 -3.15
C GLY A 18 13.21 14.46 -2.89
N ILE A 19 12.33 14.78 -3.83
CA ILE A 19 11.29 15.82 -3.65
C ILE A 19 9.89 15.23 -3.39
N GLN A 20 9.76 13.91 -3.51
CA GLN A 20 8.52 13.21 -3.17
C GLN A 20 8.40 13.00 -1.66
N ILE A 21 7.16 13.07 -1.17
CA ILE A 21 6.84 12.54 0.15
C ILE A 21 6.89 11.01 0.04
N SER A 22 7.55 10.32 0.95
CA SER A 22 7.60 8.85 0.89
C SER A 22 6.22 8.24 1.18
N SER A 23 5.98 7.03 0.66
CA SER A 23 4.76 6.28 0.98
C SER A 23 4.66 5.99 2.48
N TYR A 24 5.78 5.79 3.16
CA TYR A 24 5.86 5.55 4.62
C TYR A 24 5.46 6.77 5.45
N GLU A 25 5.87 7.98 5.05
CA GLU A 25 5.42 9.22 5.69
C GLU A 25 3.92 9.43 5.48
N THR A 26 3.42 9.10 4.29
CA THR A 26 2.02 9.26 3.92
C THR A 26 1.10 8.41 4.79
N ILE A 27 1.50 7.16 5.07
CA ILE A 27 0.77 6.28 5.98
C ILE A 27 1.01 6.60 7.48
N LYS A 28 1.84 7.60 7.77
CA LYS A 28 2.27 7.98 9.12
C LYS A 28 2.90 6.81 9.87
N ALA A 29 3.77 6.06 9.20
CA ALA A 29 4.57 5.04 9.86
C ALA A 29 5.58 5.71 10.83
N PRO A 30 5.71 5.22 12.07
CA PRO A 30 6.68 5.77 13.02
C PRO A 30 8.11 5.36 12.64
N VAL A 31 9.09 6.17 13.04
CA VAL A 31 10.50 6.05 12.66
C VAL A 31 11.36 5.65 13.86
N ILE A 32 12.19 4.62 13.68
CA ILE A 32 13.15 4.17 14.69
C ILE A 32 14.19 5.27 14.95
N GLY A 33 14.49 5.50 16.23
CA GLY A 33 15.36 6.58 16.70
C GLY A 33 14.65 7.91 16.92
N LYS A 34 13.41 8.06 16.43
CA LYS A 34 12.61 9.29 16.55
C LYS A 34 11.34 9.10 17.38
N ASP A 35 10.56 8.07 17.06
CA ASP A 35 9.25 7.82 17.65
C ASP A 35 9.32 6.71 18.70
N ASN A 36 8.74 6.95 19.88
CA ASN A 36 8.81 6.00 21.00
C ASN A 36 8.19 4.63 20.66
N GLU A 37 7.06 4.62 19.97
CA GLU A 37 6.36 3.38 19.59
C GLU A 37 7.21 2.50 18.63
N ALA A 38 7.98 3.10 17.72
CA ALA A 38 8.91 2.38 16.87
C ALA A 38 10.11 1.83 17.65
N ASN A 39 10.63 2.60 18.62
CA ASN A 39 11.74 2.17 19.47
C ASN A 39 11.34 1.00 20.39
N GLU A 40 10.13 1.06 20.96
CA GLU A 40 9.56 -0.02 21.77
C GLU A 40 9.35 -1.29 20.94
N TRP A 41 8.87 -1.13 19.70
CA TRP A 41 8.74 -2.25 18.78
C TRP A 41 10.09 -2.89 18.45
N LEU A 42 11.11 -2.10 18.11
CA LEU A 42 12.44 -2.63 17.81
C LEU A 42 13.05 -3.32 19.03
N ASN A 43 12.80 -2.78 20.23
CA ASN A 43 13.19 -3.41 21.48
C ASN A 43 12.55 -4.81 21.62
N ALA A 44 11.26 -4.94 21.38
CA ALA A 44 10.57 -6.24 21.43
C ALA A 44 11.12 -7.22 20.39
N VAL A 45 11.42 -6.76 19.17
CA VAL A 45 12.07 -7.58 18.13
C VAL A 45 13.45 -8.06 18.59
N TYR A 46 14.25 -7.18 19.18
CA TYR A 46 15.56 -7.54 19.72
C TYR A 46 15.46 -8.59 20.84
N GLU A 47 14.52 -8.42 21.77
CA GLU A 47 14.33 -9.37 22.89
C GLU A 47 13.91 -10.76 22.42
N LEU A 48 13.16 -10.85 21.31
CA LEU A 48 12.76 -12.10 20.66
C LEU A 48 13.81 -12.67 19.69
N SER A 49 14.86 -11.91 19.39
CA SER A 49 15.94 -12.34 18.51
C SER A 49 16.91 -13.29 19.23
N GLY A 50 17.81 -13.91 18.47
CA GLY A 50 18.95 -14.66 19.03
C GLY A 50 19.99 -13.78 19.74
N LYS A 51 19.82 -12.45 19.75
CA LYS A 51 20.75 -11.47 20.35
C LYS A 51 22.18 -11.62 19.84
N GLU A 52 22.31 -11.88 18.54
CA GLU A 52 23.61 -12.06 17.85
C GLU A 52 24.47 -10.79 17.88
N PHE A 53 23.84 -9.62 18.01
CA PHE A 53 24.49 -8.31 18.09
C PHE A 53 24.24 -7.68 19.46
N LEU A 54 25.13 -6.77 19.88
CA LEU A 54 24.84 -5.87 21.01
C LEU A 54 23.61 -5.02 20.67
N LYS A 55 22.83 -4.69 21.70
CA LYS A 55 21.58 -3.94 21.55
C LYS A 55 21.81 -2.59 20.89
N GLU A 56 22.87 -1.89 21.27
CA GLU A 56 23.20 -0.58 20.71
C GLU A 56 23.53 -0.67 19.21
N ASP A 57 24.27 -1.70 18.78
CA ASP A 57 24.61 -1.92 17.37
C ASP A 57 23.38 -2.37 16.57
N PHE A 58 22.51 -3.18 17.18
CA PHE A 58 21.22 -3.55 16.59
C PHE A 58 20.36 -2.31 16.35
N PHE A 59 20.21 -1.44 17.34
CA PHE A 59 19.43 -0.21 17.21
C PHE A 59 20.01 0.74 16.15
N ARG A 60 21.33 0.91 16.13
CA ARG A 60 22.00 1.75 15.12
C ARG A 60 21.78 1.24 13.70
N LYS A 61 21.69 -0.08 13.50
CA LYS A 61 21.42 -0.68 12.18
C LYS A 61 20.05 -0.28 11.60
N TYR A 62 19.05 -0.08 12.45
CA TYR A 62 17.68 0.22 12.03
C TYR A 62 17.27 1.69 12.24
N GLU A 63 18.17 2.52 12.75
CA GLU A 63 17.91 3.95 12.95
C GLU A 63 17.47 4.63 11.64
N GLY A 64 16.41 5.43 11.71
CA GLY A 64 15.82 6.11 10.55
C GLY A 64 14.91 5.24 9.69
N GLN A 65 14.78 3.94 9.95
CA GLN A 65 13.82 3.08 9.24
C GLN A 65 12.39 3.25 9.77
N TYR A 66 11.43 3.13 8.86
CA TYR A 66 9.99 3.21 9.16
C TYR A 66 9.45 1.85 9.61
N VAL A 67 8.57 1.85 10.61
CA VAL A 67 7.88 0.65 11.10
C VAL A 67 6.45 0.60 10.54
N ILE A 68 6.31 0.10 9.32
CA ILE A 68 5.06 0.14 8.52
C ILE A 68 3.87 -0.49 9.26
N ARG A 69 4.08 -1.58 9.98
CA ARG A 69 3.03 -2.27 10.75
C ARG A 69 2.39 -1.45 11.88
N LEU A 70 3.02 -0.33 12.26
CA LEU A 70 2.52 0.63 13.25
C LEU A 70 1.93 1.89 12.59
N ALA A 71 1.73 1.89 11.27
CA ALA A 71 1.13 2.99 10.54
C ALA A 71 -0.26 3.34 11.07
N LYS A 72 -0.57 4.65 11.07
CA LYS A 72 -1.84 5.18 11.58
C LYS A 72 -2.92 5.25 10.51
N GLU A 73 -2.52 5.35 9.25
CA GLU A 73 -3.44 5.39 8.12
C GLU A 73 -3.58 4.00 7.49
N LEU A 74 -4.57 3.23 7.97
CA LEU A 74 -4.73 1.82 7.59
C LEU A 74 -5.24 1.61 6.16
N ASP A 75 -5.85 2.62 5.53
CA ASP A 75 -6.27 2.53 4.13
C ASP A 75 -5.06 2.44 3.17
N GLY A 76 -3.88 2.94 3.58
CA GLY A 76 -2.63 2.77 2.85
C GLY A 76 -1.89 1.46 3.13
N ILE A 77 -2.42 0.63 4.04
CA ILE A 77 -1.90 -0.71 4.34
C ILE A 77 -2.93 -1.72 3.83
N PRO A 78 -2.72 -2.37 2.67
CA PRO A 78 -3.67 -3.38 2.20
C PRO A 78 -3.51 -4.69 2.98
N VAL A 79 -4.62 -5.42 3.14
CA VAL A 79 -4.58 -6.78 3.70
C VAL A 79 -4.07 -7.80 2.66
N TYR A 80 -4.31 -7.50 1.38
CA TYR A 80 -3.90 -8.32 0.26
C TYR A 80 -2.54 -7.85 -0.26
N SER A 81 -1.49 -8.21 0.48
CA SER A 81 -0.09 -7.85 0.18
C SER A 81 0.78 -9.09 -0.05
N SER A 82 2.03 -8.89 -0.47
CA SER A 82 3.04 -9.93 -0.65
C SER A 82 4.06 -9.85 0.47
N VAL A 83 4.57 -10.99 0.95
CA VAL A 83 5.66 -11.02 1.95
C VAL A 83 7.02 -10.64 1.35
N GLN A 84 7.11 -10.53 0.01
CA GLN A 84 8.33 -10.15 -0.71
C GLN A 84 8.43 -8.65 -0.97
N GLN A 85 7.33 -7.91 -0.78
CA GLN A 85 7.24 -6.47 -0.97
C GLN A 85 6.94 -5.79 0.36
N ASP A 86 7.01 -4.47 0.40
CA ASP A 86 6.65 -3.72 1.59
C ASP A 86 5.16 -3.90 1.95
N GLU A 87 4.85 -3.89 3.25
CA GLU A 87 3.50 -4.17 3.77
C GLU A 87 2.43 -3.18 3.27
N ASN A 88 2.84 -2.01 2.76
CA ASN A 88 1.96 -0.99 2.21
C ASN A 88 1.71 -1.14 0.69
N VAL A 89 2.19 -2.21 0.06
CA VAL A 89 1.99 -2.53 -1.35
C VAL A 89 0.83 -3.52 -1.54
N PHE A 90 -0.14 -3.16 -2.39
CA PHE A 90 -1.23 -4.07 -2.75
C PHE A 90 -0.74 -5.08 -3.81
N ARG A 91 -1.03 -6.36 -3.60
CA ARG A 91 -0.68 -7.42 -4.55
C ARG A 91 -1.79 -7.56 -5.61
N GLY A 92 -1.55 -7.01 -6.80
CA GLY A 92 -2.51 -7.00 -7.91
C GLY A 92 -3.08 -8.37 -8.31
N GLU A 93 -2.34 -9.46 -8.10
CA GLU A 93 -2.75 -10.83 -8.42
C GLU A 93 -4.11 -11.23 -7.83
N PHE A 94 -4.48 -10.69 -6.66
CA PHE A 94 -5.78 -10.96 -6.03
C PHE A 94 -6.98 -10.47 -6.86
N LEU A 95 -6.78 -9.57 -7.82
CA LEU A 95 -7.85 -9.10 -8.70
C LEU A 95 -8.23 -10.09 -9.81
N ARG A 96 -7.38 -11.06 -10.16
CA ARG A 96 -7.65 -11.94 -11.31
C ARG A 96 -8.99 -12.66 -11.16
N ASP A 97 -9.30 -13.10 -9.95
CA ASP A 97 -10.52 -13.82 -9.62
C ASP A 97 -11.74 -12.90 -9.45
N CYS A 98 -11.58 -11.58 -9.59
CA CYS A 98 -12.66 -10.59 -9.49
C CYS A 98 -13.28 -10.19 -10.84
N THR A 99 -12.78 -10.75 -11.95
CA THR A 99 -13.19 -10.40 -13.33
C THR A 99 -14.70 -10.56 -13.56
N ASP A 100 -15.32 -11.56 -12.94
CA ASP A 100 -16.77 -11.83 -13.00
C ASP A 100 -17.61 -10.74 -12.32
N LEU A 101 -17.03 -9.98 -11.39
CA LEU A 101 -17.72 -8.90 -10.68
C LEU A 101 -17.54 -7.54 -11.33
N ILE A 102 -16.32 -7.19 -11.74
CA ILE A 102 -15.97 -5.83 -12.21
C ILE A 102 -15.64 -5.74 -13.69
N GLY A 103 -15.63 -6.88 -14.40
CA GLY A 103 -15.30 -6.95 -15.81
C GLY A 103 -13.80 -6.87 -16.11
N ASN A 104 -13.46 -7.28 -17.33
CA ASN A 104 -12.07 -7.33 -17.80
C ASN A 104 -11.41 -5.95 -17.84
N ASP A 105 -12.13 -4.91 -18.21
CA ASP A 105 -11.55 -3.58 -18.41
C ASP A 105 -10.96 -3.05 -17.10
N LEU A 106 -11.73 -3.08 -16.01
CA LEU A 106 -11.26 -2.64 -14.69
C LEU A 106 -10.13 -3.53 -14.16
N VAL A 107 -10.23 -4.85 -14.27
CA VAL A 107 -9.12 -5.75 -13.86
C VAL A 107 -7.85 -5.45 -14.64
N ASN A 108 -7.96 -5.25 -15.95
CA ASN A 108 -6.81 -5.03 -16.82
C ASN A 108 -6.11 -3.69 -16.55
N GLU A 109 -6.86 -2.67 -16.16
CA GLU A 109 -6.30 -1.39 -15.75
C GLU A 109 -5.37 -1.51 -14.53
N ALA A 110 -5.55 -2.49 -13.64
CA ALA A 110 -4.63 -2.68 -12.51
C ALA A 110 -3.18 -2.93 -12.96
N TRP A 111 -2.99 -3.50 -14.16
CA TRP A 111 -1.69 -3.83 -14.74
C TRP A 111 -1.04 -2.68 -15.51
N THR A 112 -1.47 -1.44 -15.29
CA THR A 112 -0.82 -0.26 -15.87
C THR A 112 -0.41 0.74 -14.80
N THR A 113 0.83 1.23 -14.89
CA THR A 113 1.35 2.32 -14.06
C THR A 113 0.51 3.58 -14.24
N LYS A 114 0.20 4.25 -13.13
CA LYS A 114 -0.67 5.43 -13.10
C LYS A 114 -0.05 6.56 -12.30
N LEU A 115 -0.30 7.80 -12.74
CA LEU A 115 -0.06 8.99 -11.93
C LEU A 115 -1.18 9.16 -10.90
N ALA A 116 -0.96 10.03 -9.91
CA ALA A 116 -1.86 10.18 -8.75
C ALA A 116 -3.33 10.46 -9.12
N GLU A 117 -3.58 11.32 -10.11
CA GLU A 117 -4.94 11.63 -10.56
C GLU A 117 -5.63 10.41 -11.18
N GLU A 118 -4.91 9.64 -12.01
CA GLU A 118 -5.42 8.42 -12.64
C GLU A 118 -5.62 7.31 -11.60
N THR A 119 -4.73 7.19 -10.62
CA THR A 119 -4.86 6.28 -9.47
C THR A 119 -6.12 6.60 -8.67
N LEU A 120 -6.38 7.88 -8.40
CA LEU A 120 -7.59 8.32 -7.70
C LEU A 120 -8.86 8.05 -8.50
N ASP A 121 -8.88 8.38 -9.80
CA ASP A 121 -9.99 8.09 -10.70
C ASP A 121 -10.32 6.58 -10.71
N TYR A 122 -9.30 5.75 -10.93
CA TYR A 122 -9.44 4.31 -10.96
C TYR A 122 -9.98 3.75 -9.63
N GLY A 123 -9.44 4.20 -8.50
CA GLY A 123 -9.92 3.82 -7.18
C GLY A 123 -11.40 4.19 -6.95
N ASN A 124 -11.83 5.37 -7.40
CA ASN A 124 -13.23 5.79 -7.28
C ASN A 124 -14.18 4.97 -8.16
N ARG A 125 -13.79 4.64 -9.40
CA ARG A 125 -14.57 3.76 -10.28
C ARG A 125 -14.72 2.36 -9.69
N MET A 126 -13.63 1.80 -9.17
CA MET A 126 -13.63 0.50 -8.47
C MET A 126 -14.56 0.51 -7.25
N MET A 127 -14.47 1.56 -6.42
CA MET A 127 -15.34 1.76 -5.26
C MET A 127 -16.83 1.86 -5.66
N GLN A 128 -17.14 2.55 -6.76
CA GLN A 128 -18.51 2.71 -7.24
C GLN A 128 -19.11 1.36 -7.67
N VAL A 129 -18.39 0.59 -8.47
CA VAL A 129 -18.85 -0.75 -8.91
C VAL A 129 -19.04 -1.67 -7.70
N ALA A 130 -18.08 -1.70 -6.77
CA ALA A 130 -18.19 -2.48 -5.55
C ALA A 130 -19.46 -2.11 -4.74
N ASN A 131 -19.74 -0.82 -4.56
CA ASN A 131 -20.93 -0.37 -3.84
C ASN A 131 -22.25 -0.81 -4.49
N LEU A 132 -22.33 -0.81 -5.82
CA LEU A 132 -23.52 -1.27 -6.53
C LEU A 132 -23.78 -2.77 -6.28
N ILE A 133 -22.74 -3.59 -6.41
CA ILE A 133 -22.81 -5.04 -6.16
C ILE A 133 -23.16 -5.31 -4.69
N ALA A 134 -22.51 -4.59 -3.76
CA ALA A 134 -22.76 -4.74 -2.33
C ALA A 134 -24.22 -4.44 -1.97
N VAL A 135 -24.83 -3.41 -2.56
CA VAL A 135 -26.25 -3.10 -2.35
C VAL A 135 -27.15 -4.21 -2.88
N GLU A 136 -26.90 -4.71 -4.10
CA GLU A 136 -27.69 -5.78 -4.70
C GLU A 136 -27.62 -7.07 -3.87
N LYS A 137 -26.43 -7.42 -3.38
CA LYS A 137 -26.18 -8.65 -2.62
C LYS A 137 -26.39 -8.51 -1.11
N LYS A 138 -26.69 -7.31 -0.61
CA LYS A 138 -26.81 -6.98 0.82
C LYS A 138 -25.51 -7.19 1.62
N LEU A 139 -24.38 -6.87 1.02
CA LEU A 139 -23.02 -7.06 1.55
C LEU A 139 -22.29 -5.74 1.88
N GLN A 140 -23.02 -4.64 2.09
CA GLN A 140 -22.42 -3.31 2.32
C GLN A 140 -21.51 -3.25 3.54
N PHE A 141 -21.70 -4.12 4.53
CA PHE A 141 -20.86 -4.21 5.72
C PHE A 141 -19.39 -4.54 5.39
N LEU A 142 -19.12 -5.20 4.26
CA LEU A 142 -17.77 -5.53 3.82
C LEU A 142 -16.92 -4.29 3.53
N LYS A 143 -17.55 -3.16 3.24
CA LYS A 143 -16.85 -1.90 3.00
C LYS A 143 -16.06 -1.45 4.22
N ASP A 144 -16.58 -1.66 5.43
CA ASP A 144 -15.95 -1.23 6.68
C ASP A 144 -15.19 -2.35 7.38
N GLN A 145 -15.35 -3.58 6.90
CA GLN A 145 -14.62 -4.74 7.38
C GLN A 145 -13.14 -4.64 6.98
N ARG A 146 -12.26 -4.90 7.94
CA ARG A 146 -10.80 -4.89 7.72
C ARG A 146 -10.26 -6.25 7.33
N ASN A 147 -10.59 -7.27 8.12
CA ASN A 147 -10.08 -8.61 7.92
C ASN A 147 -10.91 -9.33 6.85
N PRO A 148 -10.31 -10.25 6.07
CA PRO A 148 -11.06 -11.00 5.06
C PRO A 148 -12.25 -11.73 5.70
N PRO A 149 -13.39 -11.83 5.00
CA PRO A 149 -14.53 -12.59 5.49
C PRO A 149 -14.18 -14.08 5.66
N ASP A 150 -14.82 -14.72 6.64
CA ASP A 150 -14.77 -16.18 6.82
C ASP A 150 -15.68 -16.84 5.78
N SER A 151 -15.18 -16.91 4.55
CA SER A 151 -15.91 -17.36 3.37
C SER A 151 -14.98 -18.08 2.41
N ASP A 152 -15.56 -18.84 1.49
CA ASP A 152 -14.81 -19.54 0.44
C ASP A 152 -13.95 -18.59 -0.41
N GLU A 153 -12.82 -19.08 -0.92
CA GLU A 153 -11.86 -18.33 -1.74
C GLU A 153 -12.50 -17.74 -3.02
N ASN A 154 -13.57 -18.35 -3.52
CA ASN A 154 -14.29 -17.87 -4.70
C ASN A 154 -15.63 -17.19 -4.38
N SER A 155 -15.92 -16.95 -3.11
CA SER A 155 -17.15 -16.28 -2.68
C SER A 155 -17.22 -14.83 -3.17
N ILE A 156 -18.45 -14.34 -3.38
CA ILE A 156 -18.67 -12.93 -3.74
C ILE A 156 -18.19 -12.03 -2.59
N GLU A 157 -18.36 -12.47 -1.35
CA GLU A 157 -17.91 -11.80 -0.14
C GLU A 157 -16.40 -11.52 -0.17
N LEU A 158 -15.59 -12.54 -0.43
CA LEU A 158 -14.14 -12.36 -0.49
C LEU A 158 -13.71 -11.46 -1.65
N LYS A 159 -14.24 -11.71 -2.85
CA LYS A 159 -13.93 -10.89 -4.04
C LYS A 159 -14.31 -9.42 -3.85
N LEU A 160 -15.48 -9.17 -3.28
CA LEU A 160 -15.95 -7.81 -2.99
C LEU A 160 -15.08 -7.14 -1.91
N HIS A 161 -14.63 -7.88 -0.90
CA HIS A 161 -13.67 -7.38 0.08
C HIS A 161 -12.30 -7.06 -0.54
N ILE A 162 -11.80 -7.86 -1.49
CA ILE A 162 -10.59 -7.56 -2.28
C ILE A 162 -10.75 -6.23 -3.02
N ILE A 163 -11.86 -6.06 -3.74
CA ILE A 163 -12.13 -4.83 -4.52
C ILE A 163 -12.21 -3.62 -3.59
N TYR A 164 -12.87 -3.73 -2.43
CA TYR A 164 -12.92 -2.63 -1.45
C TYR A 164 -11.54 -2.28 -0.89
N SER A 165 -10.73 -3.29 -0.55
CA SER A 165 -9.37 -3.11 -0.04
C SER A 165 -8.50 -2.37 -1.05
N LEU A 166 -8.50 -2.79 -2.32
CA LEU A 166 -7.79 -2.09 -3.39
C LEU A 166 -8.33 -0.68 -3.60
N SER A 167 -9.66 -0.51 -3.65
CA SER A 167 -10.27 0.80 -3.91
C SER A 167 -9.86 1.82 -2.85
N LYS A 168 -9.87 1.43 -1.57
CA LYS A 168 -9.41 2.29 -0.47
C LYS A 168 -7.93 2.64 -0.61
N TRP A 169 -7.11 1.64 -0.93
CA TRP A 169 -5.67 1.84 -1.15
C TRP A 169 -5.40 2.85 -2.28
N LEU A 170 -6.03 2.66 -3.44
CA LEU A 170 -5.92 3.57 -4.60
C LEU A 170 -6.41 4.98 -4.25
N ILE A 171 -7.57 5.10 -3.63
CA ILE A 171 -8.14 6.41 -3.25
C ILE A 171 -7.23 7.11 -2.23
N PHE A 172 -6.71 6.38 -1.25
CA PHE A 172 -5.83 6.92 -0.22
C PHE A 172 -4.55 7.48 -0.85
N TYR A 173 -3.84 6.67 -1.63
CA TYR A 173 -2.59 7.10 -2.25
C TYR A 173 -2.81 8.20 -3.29
N GLY A 174 -3.82 8.05 -4.16
CA GLY A 174 -4.16 9.06 -5.17
C GLY A 174 -4.51 10.42 -4.56
N LYS A 175 -5.29 10.47 -3.47
CA LYS A 175 -5.59 11.72 -2.74
C LYS A 175 -4.36 12.37 -2.12
N ASN A 176 -3.35 11.57 -1.76
CA ASN A 176 -2.11 12.03 -1.17
C ASN A 176 -1.01 12.29 -2.21
N GLY A 177 -1.35 12.34 -3.51
CA GLY A 177 -0.41 12.69 -4.57
C GLY A 177 0.47 11.53 -5.04
N HIS A 178 0.11 10.29 -4.70
CA HIS A 178 0.84 9.10 -5.13
C HIS A 178 0.14 8.39 -6.28
N GLY A 179 0.92 8.13 -7.32
CA GLY A 179 0.58 7.12 -8.32
C GLY A 179 0.93 5.72 -7.83
N TYR A 180 0.91 4.75 -8.76
CA TYR A 180 1.51 3.44 -8.51
C TYR A 180 2.19 2.92 -9.77
N GLU A 181 3.21 2.09 -9.57
CA GLU A 181 3.85 1.33 -10.65
C GLU A 181 3.32 -0.11 -10.65
N ALA A 182 2.93 -0.62 -11.81
CA ALA A 182 2.55 -2.02 -11.95
C ALA A 182 3.81 -2.90 -12.01
N ASP A 183 3.85 -3.93 -11.17
CA ASP A 183 4.92 -4.94 -11.12
C ASP A 183 4.43 -6.22 -11.83
N PHE A 184 5.24 -6.79 -12.74
CA PHE A 184 4.86 -7.83 -13.70
C PHE A 184 5.64 -9.14 -13.55
#